data_AF-A0A662FZ70-F1
#
_entry.id   AF-A0A662FZ70-F1
#
_cell.length_a   1.000
_cell.length_b   1.000
_cell.length_c   1.000
_cell.angle_alpha   90.00
_cell.angle_beta   90.00
_cell.angle_gamma   90.00
#
_symmetry.space_group_name_H-M   'P 1'
#
loop_
_entity.id
_entity.type
_entity.pdbx_description
1 polymer ?
#
loop_
_entity_poly.entity_id
_entity_poly.type
_entity_poly.pdbx_seq_one_letter_code
_entity_poly.pdbx_strand_id
1 'polypeptide(L)'
;MKETASSLSRVEVQRIGKVPVGGAVGELPTVLIGTIFYREHKIVKDHVRGVFDRAIAEKLIVQQDELSDTTGVPCMVDVVGETPEALQKYTEFVSSVTDSPILLNGPTADVRLKAFEYIVDIGIQDRT
;
A
#
# COMPACT_ATOMS: atom_id res chain seq x y z
N MET A 1 -15.68 -23.59 36.05
CA MET A 1 -15.50 -23.58 34.57
C MET A 1 -14.95 -22.23 34.10
N LYS A 2 -13.77 -21.81 34.59
CA LYS A 2 -13.20 -20.47 34.32
C LYS A 2 -11.91 -20.51 33.47
N GLU A 3 -11.59 -21.64 32.85
CA GLU A 3 -10.25 -21.90 32.32
C GLU A 3 -10.21 -22.37 30.85
N THR A 4 -11.18 -21.98 30.02
CA THR A 4 -11.18 -22.38 28.60
C THR A 4 -11.35 -21.23 27.59
N ALA A 5 -11.34 -19.97 28.04
CA ALA A 5 -11.38 -18.81 27.12
C ALA A 5 -10.00 -18.17 26.88
N SER A 6 -8.91 -18.78 27.33
CA SER A 6 -7.56 -18.18 27.28
C SER A 6 -6.73 -18.51 26.03
N SER A 7 -7.28 -19.21 25.03
CA SER A 7 -6.52 -19.60 23.83
C SER A 7 -7.00 -18.94 22.54
N LEU A 8 -7.86 -17.92 22.60
CA LEU A 8 -8.06 -17.05 21.43
C LEU A 8 -6.78 -16.25 21.27
N SER A 9 -6.08 -16.44 20.15
CA SER A 9 -4.86 -15.71 19.79
C SER A 9 -5.07 -14.22 20.10
N ARG A 10 -4.24 -13.64 20.96
CA ARG A 10 -4.27 -12.19 21.22
C ARG A 10 -4.08 -11.49 19.87
N VAL A 11 -5.12 -10.78 19.41
CA VAL A 11 -5.01 -9.95 18.23
C VAL A 11 -4.31 -8.67 18.65
N GLU A 12 -3.17 -8.38 18.05
CA GLU A 12 -2.38 -7.19 18.35
C GLU A 12 -2.76 -6.06 17.38
N VAL A 13 -2.67 -4.82 17.86
CA VAL A 13 -2.75 -3.64 17.01
C VAL A 13 -1.33 -3.28 16.57
N GLN A 14 -1.10 -3.30 15.27
CA GLN A 14 0.15 -2.86 14.66
C GLN A 14 -0.07 -1.51 13.97
N ARG A 15 0.93 -0.64 14.03
CA ARG A 15 0.89 0.66 13.35
C ARG A 15 1.78 0.59 12.11
N ILE A 16 1.16 0.80 10.95
CA ILE A 16 1.85 0.88 9.66
C ILE A 16 1.75 2.32 9.19
N GLY A 17 2.86 3.06 9.24
CA GLY A 17 2.85 4.52 9.10
C GLY A 17 1.86 5.17 10.08
N LYS A 18 0.86 5.87 9.55
CA LYS A 18 -0.22 6.48 10.36
C LYS A 18 -1.40 5.54 10.67
N VAL A 19 -1.49 4.38 10.03
CA VAL A 19 -2.69 3.53 10.04
C VAL A 19 -2.56 2.38 11.06
N PRO A 20 -3.44 2.32 12.08
CA PRO A 20 -3.52 1.16 12.97
C PRO A 20 -4.28 0.01 12.31
N VAL A 21 -3.77 -1.21 12.45
CA VAL A 21 -4.34 -2.44 11.87
C VAL A 21 -4.42 -3.52 12.95
N GLY A 22 -5.53 -4.26 13.00
CA GLY A 22 -5.75 -5.36 13.95
C GLY A 22 -6.76 -5.00 15.03
N GLY A 23 -6.50 -5.45 16.26
CA GLY A 23 -7.39 -5.26 17.40
C GLY A 23 -8.61 -6.19 17.43
N ALA A 24 -9.45 -6.01 18.45
CA ALA A 24 -10.70 -6.75 18.60
C ALA A 24 -11.74 -6.34 17.53
N VAL A 25 -12.71 -7.21 17.28
CA VAL A 25 -13.82 -6.92 16.36
C VAL A 25 -14.57 -5.67 16.83
N GLY A 26 -14.62 -4.65 15.97
CA GLY A 26 -15.29 -3.36 16.26
C GLY A 26 -14.42 -2.34 17.00
N GLU A 27 -13.16 -2.67 17.34
CA GLU A 27 -12.23 -1.73 17.97
C GLU A 27 -11.70 -0.69 16.98
N LEU A 28 -11.31 -1.14 15.78
CA LEU A 28 -10.81 -0.29 14.70
C LEU A 28 -11.66 -0.46 13.44
N PRO A 29 -11.81 0.59 12.62
CA PRO A 29 -12.40 0.45 11.30
C PRO A 29 -11.60 -0.51 10.43
N THR A 30 -12.28 -1.17 9.49
CA THR A 30 -11.60 -1.98 8.46
C THR A 30 -10.70 -1.07 7.62
N VAL A 31 -9.45 -1.47 7.41
CA VAL A 31 -8.56 -0.77 6.48
C VAL A 31 -8.82 -1.26 5.05
N LEU A 32 -8.97 -0.33 4.11
CA LEU A 32 -9.12 -0.64 2.69
C LEU A 32 -7.81 -0.37 1.96
N ILE A 33 -7.38 -1.31 1.12
CA ILE A 33 -6.13 -1.18 0.37
C ILE A 33 -6.47 -1.18 -1.13
N GLY A 34 -6.34 -0.02 -1.78
CA GLY A 34 -6.57 0.10 -3.21
C GLY A 34 -5.33 -0.30 -4.00
N THR A 35 -5.50 -1.23 -4.94
CA THR A 35 -4.42 -1.68 -5.81
C THR A 35 -4.30 -0.79 -7.06
N ILE A 36 -3.07 -0.39 -7.40
CA ILE A 36 -2.76 0.39 -8.60
C ILE A 36 -1.65 -0.28 -9.43
N PHE A 37 -1.61 0.03 -10.72
CA PHE A 37 -0.67 -0.51 -11.74
C PHE A 37 -0.65 -2.04 -11.95
N TYR A 38 -1.64 -2.76 -11.39
CA TYR A 38 -1.85 -4.18 -11.65
C TYR A 38 -1.95 -4.49 -13.15
N ARG A 39 -1.70 -5.75 -13.52
CA ARG A 39 -1.77 -6.21 -14.91
C ARG A 39 -3.11 -5.85 -15.56
N GLU A 40 -3.08 -5.32 -16.78
CA GLU A 40 -4.26 -4.82 -17.52
C GLU A 40 -4.92 -3.55 -16.94
N HIS A 41 -4.30 -2.91 -15.94
CA HIS A 41 -4.73 -1.60 -15.50
C HIS A 41 -4.53 -0.60 -16.65
N LYS A 42 -5.65 -0.12 -17.22
CA LYS A 42 -5.71 0.71 -18.43
C LYS A 42 -4.87 1.99 -18.41
N ILE A 43 -4.46 2.45 -17.23
CA ILE A 43 -3.59 3.62 -17.08
C ILE A 43 -2.12 3.31 -17.38
N VAL A 44 -1.72 2.04 -17.38
CA VAL A 44 -0.35 1.61 -17.67
C VAL A 44 -0.18 1.37 -19.17
N LYS A 45 0.84 2.01 -19.74
CA LYS A 45 1.21 1.91 -21.17
C LYS A 45 2.34 0.90 -21.39
N ASP A 46 3.23 0.74 -20.42
CA ASP A 46 4.33 -0.23 -20.44
C ASP A 46 4.60 -0.73 -19.01
N HIS A 47 4.20 -1.97 -18.71
CA HIS A 47 4.38 -2.60 -17.40
C HIS A 47 5.84 -2.95 -17.08
N VAL A 48 6.70 -3.08 -18.10
CA VAL A 48 8.12 -3.42 -17.94
C VAL A 48 8.91 -2.18 -17.56
N ARG A 49 8.65 -1.05 -18.23
CA ARG A 49 9.36 0.22 -18.04
C ARG A 49 8.72 1.19 -17.05
N GLY A 50 7.56 0.84 -16.49
CA GLY A 50 6.86 1.69 -15.55
C GLY A 50 6.27 2.95 -16.20
N VAL A 51 5.72 2.83 -17.41
CA VAL A 51 5.13 3.99 -18.12
C VAL A 51 3.62 3.97 -17.96
N PHE A 52 3.06 5.05 -17.42
CA PHE A 52 1.65 5.15 -17.09
C PHE A 52 1.12 6.59 -17.25
N ASP A 53 -0.21 6.74 -17.17
CA ASP A 53 -0.87 8.03 -17.12
C ASP A 53 -0.87 8.58 -15.69
N ARG A 54 0.02 9.54 -15.43
CA ARG A 54 0.20 10.15 -14.10
C ARG A 54 -1.04 10.88 -13.62
N ALA A 55 -1.76 11.58 -14.51
CA ALA A 55 -2.93 12.37 -14.12
C ALA A 55 -4.09 11.47 -13.68
N ILE A 56 -4.32 10.36 -14.39
CA ILE A 56 -5.35 9.39 -13.99
C ILE A 56 -4.94 8.66 -12.71
N ALA A 57 -3.66 8.28 -12.58
CA ALA A 57 -3.14 7.64 -11.38
C ALA A 57 -3.30 8.53 -10.13
N GLU A 58 -2.92 9.82 -10.24
CA GLU A 58 -3.08 10.81 -9.18
C GLU A 58 -4.54 10.96 -8.77
N LYS A 59 -5.44 11.09 -9.76
CA LYS A 59 -6.89 11.18 -9.50
C LYS A 59 -7.42 9.98 -8.70
N LEU A 60 -7.00 8.76 -9.03
CA LEU A 60 -7.43 7.55 -8.33
C LEU A 60 -6.94 7.51 -6.88
N ILE A 61 -5.69 7.90 -6.64
CA ILE A 61 -5.08 7.92 -5.31
C ILE A 61 -5.74 9.01 -4.45
N VAL A 62 -5.88 10.22 -4.97
CA VAL A 62 -6.54 11.33 -4.27
C VAL A 62 -7.99 10.98 -3.95
N GLN A 63 -8.72 10.34 -4.88
CA GLN A 63 -10.08 9.90 -4.62
C GLN A 63 -10.14 8.88 -3.46
N GLN A 64 -9.16 7.99 -3.32
CA GLN A 64 -9.09 7.09 -2.17
C GLN A 64 -8.86 7.85 -0.86
N ASP A 65 -7.92 8.80 -0.86
CA ASP A 65 -7.62 9.60 0.33
C ASP A 65 -8.84 10.45 0.74
N GLU A 66 -9.52 11.11 -0.21
CA GLU A 66 -10.76 11.88 0.04
C GLU A 66 -11.87 11.00 0.63
N LEU A 67 -12.04 9.77 0.12
CA LEU A 67 -13.01 8.82 0.66
C LEU A 67 -12.65 8.38 2.08
N SER A 68 -11.36 8.14 2.35
CA SER A 68 -10.86 7.82 3.68
C SER A 68 -11.14 8.95 4.66
N ASP A 69 -10.82 10.20 4.29
CA ASP A 69 -11.06 11.38 5.12
C ASP A 69 -12.55 11.63 5.38
N THR A 70 -13.39 11.42 4.37
CA THR A 70 -14.84 11.65 4.48
C THR A 70 -15.55 10.59 5.32
N THR A 71 -15.12 9.32 5.22
CA THR A 71 -15.81 8.18 5.85
C THR A 71 -15.19 7.76 7.19
N GLY A 72 -13.95 8.16 7.46
CA GLY A 72 -13.15 7.67 8.58
C GLY A 72 -12.63 6.24 8.40
N VAL A 73 -12.79 5.64 7.20
CA VAL A 73 -12.26 4.32 6.86
C VAL A 73 -10.81 4.48 6.38
N PRO A 74 -9.80 4.04 7.17
CA PRO A 74 -8.40 4.26 6.80
C PRO A 74 -8.03 3.50 5.52
N CYS A 75 -7.04 4.03 4.80
CA CYS A 75 -6.57 3.42 3.56
C CYS A 75 -5.04 3.25 3.47
N MET A 76 -4.63 2.37 2.57
CA MET A 76 -3.26 2.17 2.10
C MET A 76 -3.28 1.98 0.58
N VAL A 77 -2.12 2.00 -0.06
CA VAL A 77 -2.01 1.78 -1.51
C VAL A 77 -1.17 0.53 -1.79
N ASP A 78 -1.75 -0.41 -2.53
CA ASP A 78 -1.04 -1.60 -3.02
C ASP A 78 -0.45 -1.31 -4.40
N VAL A 79 0.88 -1.21 -4.48
CA VAL A 79 1.61 -0.81 -5.69
C VAL A 79 2.19 -2.03 -6.37
N VAL A 80 1.60 -2.41 -7.50
CA VAL A 80 2.00 -3.61 -8.25
C VAL A 80 3.00 -3.26 -9.34
N GLY A 81 4.14 -3.97 -9.38
CA GLY A 81 5.15 -3.80 -10.41
C GLY A 81 5.76 -5.13 -10.83
N GLU A 82 5.81 -5.41 -12.14
CA GLU A 82 6.33 -6.67 -12.69
C GLU A 82 7.86 -6.73 -12.71
N THR A 83 8.53 -5.56 -12.72
CA THR A 83 9.98 -5.41 -12.76
C THR A 83 10.47 -4.49 -11.64
N PRO A 84 11.76 -4.54 -11.26
CA PRO A 84 12.31 -3.59 -10.29
C PRO A 84 12.13 -2.15 -10.75
N GLU A 85 12.43 -1.86 -12.02
CA GLU A 85 12.32 -0.51 -12.60
C GLU A 85 10.89 0.04 -12.52
N ALA A 86 9.90 -0.77 -12.89
CA ALA A 86 8.50 -0.35 -12.83
C ALA A 86 8.06 -0.11 -11.39
N LEU A 87 8.37 -1.05 -10.49
CA LEU A 87 7.98 -0.95 -9.08
C LEU A 87 8.60 0.26 -8.38
N GLN A 88 9.87 0.57 -8.68
CA GLN A 88 10.55 1.78 -8.20
C GLN A 88 9.83 3.06 -8.66
N LYS A 89 9.62 3.21 -9.97
CA LYS A 89 8.95 4.38 -10.56
C LYS A 89 7.53 4.57 -10.04
N TYR A 90 6.79 3.48 -9.92
CA TYR A 90 5.42 3.51 -9.39
C TYR A 90 5.41 3.92 -7.93
N THR A 91 6.27 3.32 -7.09
CA THR A 91 6.30 3.61 -5.65
C THR A 91 6.73 5.04 -5.38
N GLU A 92 7.77 5.54 -6.07
CA GLU A 92 8.20 6.94 -6.00
C GLU A 92 7.08 7.90 -6.42
N PHE A 93 6.32 7.57 -7.46
CA PHE A 93 5.18 8.39 -7.86
C PHE A 93 4.09 8.38 -6.78
N VAL A 94 3.69 7.20 -6.28
CA VAL A 94 2.62 7.09 -5.28
C VAL A 94 3.01 7.82 -3.99
N SER A 95 4.26 7.70 -3.54
CA SER A 95 4.74 8.40 -2.34
C SER A 95 4.72 9.92 -2.48
N SER A 96 4.83 10.45 -3.71
CA SER A 96 4.71 11.88 -4.00
C SER A 96 3.27 12.41 -4.03
N VAL A 97 2.26 11.52 -4.11
CA VAL A 97 0.85 11.90 -4.24
C VAL A 97 0.08 11.76 -2.93
N THR A 98 0.37 10.71 -2.15
CA THR A 98 -0.32 10.43 -0.89
C THR A 98 0.66 10.31 0.26
N ASP A 99 0.18 10.51 1.49
CA ASP A 99 0.86 10.18 2.75
C ASP A 99 0.47 8.81 3.32
N SER A 100 -0.48 8.12 2.67
CA SER A 100 -0.94 6.79 3.08
C SER A 100 0.18 5.75 2.96
N PRO A 101 0.20 4.69 3.79
CA PRO A 101 1.19 3.62 3.68
C PRO A 101 1.10 2.90 2.33
N ILE A 102 2.24 2.40 1.86
CA ILE A 102 2.39 1.77 0.55
C ILE A 102 2.81 0.32 0.74
N LEU A 103 2.21 -0.61 -0.01
CA LEU A 103 2.63 -2.00 -0.09
C LEU A 103 3.48 -2.20 -1.35
N LEU A 104 4.68 -2.73 -1.17
CA LEU A 104 5.63 -3.02 -2.25
C LEU A 104 5.33 -4.38 -2.91
N ASN A 105 4.45 -4.40 -3.91
CA ASN A 105 3.92 -5.63 -4.49
C ASN A 105 4.63 -6.02 -5.81
N GLY A 106 5.76 -6.69 -5.66
CA GLY A 106 6.48 -7.35 -6.75
C GLY A 106 6.21 -8.87 -6.79
N PRO A 107 6.15 -9.50 -7.98
CA PRO A 107 5.82 -10.93 -8.12
C PRO A 107 6.87 -11.87 -7.52
N THR A 108 8.11 -11.41 -7.39
CA THR A 108 9.22 -12.18 -6.82
C THR A 108 9.92 -11.40 -5.72
N ALA A 109 10.62 -12.12 -4.83
CA ALA A 109 11.43 -11.48 -3.79
C ALA A 109 12.53 -10.58 -4.37
N ASP A 110 13.18 -11.00 -5.47
CA ASP A 110 14.22 -10.20 -6.15
C ASP A 110 13.68 -8.85 -6.65
N VAL A 111 12.48 -8.84 -7.24
CA VAL A 111 11.83 -7.59 -7.67
C VAL A 111 11.58 -6.66 -6.48
N ARG A 112 11.06 -7.20 -5.37
CA ARG A 112 10.78 -6.42 -4.16
C ARG A 112 12.06 -5.91 -3.49
N LEU A 113 13.09 -6.72 -3.36
CA LEU A 113 14.36 -6.34 -2.71
C LEU A 113 15.06 -5.22 -3.49
N LYS A 114 15.21 -5.34 -4.81
CA LYS A 114 15.82 -4.30 -5.64
C LYS A 114 15.03 -2.99 -5.65
N ALA A 115 13.70 -3.09 -5.60
CA ALA A 115 12.87 -1.89 -5.46
C ALA A 115 13.03 -1.27 -4.06
N PHE A 116 13.12 -2.08 -3.01
CA PHE A 116 13.30 -1.63 -1.63
C PHE A 116 14.64 -0.93 -1.41
N GLU A 117 15.73 -1.43 -2.01
CA GLU A 117 17.04 -0.76 -1.98
C GLU A 117 16.93 0.70 -2.47
N TYR A 118 16.26 0.91 -3.60
CA TYR A 118 16.00 2.25 -4.13
C TYR A 118 15.09 3.10 -3.21
N ILE A 119 14.05 2.50 -2.62
CA ILE A 119 13.13 3.17 -1.69
C ILE A 119 13.89 3.69 -0.46
N VAL A 120 14.84 2.92 0.06
CA VAL A 120 15.74 3.34 1.13
C VAL A 120 16.63 4.51 0.67
N ASP A 121 17.19 4.44 -0.53
CA ASP A 121 18.05 5.51 -1.09
C ASP A 121 17.32 6.85 -1.22
N ILE A 122 16.02 6.84 -1.54
CA ILE A 122 15.19 8.05 -1.62
C ILE A 122 14.49 8.43 -0.31
N GLY A 123 14.69 7.66 0.76
CA GLY A 123 14.27 8.01 2.12
C GLY A 123 12.78 7.85 2.42
N ILE A 124 12.07 6.95 1.73
CA ILE A 124 10.62 6.73 1.95
C ILE A 124 10.27 5.40 2.65
N GLN A 125 11.27 4.67 3.14
CA GLN A 125 11.12 3.33 3.75
C GLN A 125 10.21 3.30 4.98
N ASP A 126 10.05 4.41 5.71
CA ASP A 126 9.17 4.44 6.90
C ASP A 126 7.67 4.36 6.52
N ARG A 127 7.36 4.45 5.22
CA ARG A 127 6.02 4.40 4.64
C ARG A 127 5.80 3.19 3.73
N THR A 128 6.77 2.29 3.57
CA THR A 128 6.75 1.19 2.58
C THR A 128 7.22 -0.15 3.15
#